data_AF-A0A438HFP0-F1
#
_entry.id   AF-A0A438HFP0-F1
#
_cell.length_a   1.000
_cell.length_b   1.000
_cell.length_c   1.000
_cell.angle_alpha   90.00
_cell.angle_beta   90.00
_cell.angle_gamma   90.00
#
_symmetry.space_group_name_H-M   'P 1'
#
loop_
_entity.id
_entity.type
_entity.pdbx_description
1 polymer ?
#
loop_
_entity_poly.entity_id
_entity_poly.type
_entity_poly.pdbx_seq_one_letter_code
_entity_poly.pdbx_strand_id
1 'polypeptide(L)'
;MPFGLKNAGATYQRLMTKIFKPLIGHTVEVYIDDIVVKSKTREQHVLHLQEVFHLLRKYGMKLNPSKCAFGVSAGKFLGFMVSQRGIEVSPDQVKAVMETPLPGTRRSTTPHRQARRTRAFYSPLH
;
A
#
# COMPACT_ATOMS: atom_id res chain seq x y z
N MET A 1 7.02 14.12 12.92
CA MET A 1 8.35 13.96 12.28
C MET A 1 8.42 14.91 11.09
N PRO A 2 9.54 15.63 10.88
CA PRO A 2 9.74 16.46 9.69
C PRO A 2 9.82 15.62 8.41
N PHE A 3 9.34 16.16 7.29
CA PHE A 3 9.53 15.57 5.96
C PHE A 3 11.01 15.64 5.54
N GLY A 4 11.47 14.68 4.72
CA GLY A 4 12.85 14.65 4.19
C GLY A 4 13.88 13.89 5.03
N LEU A 5 13.51 13.39 6.21
CA LEU A 5 14.38 12.52 7.01
C LEU A 5 14.55 11.15 6.35
N LYS A 6 15.81 10.76 6.11
CA LYS A 6 16.20 9.49 5.47
C LYS A 6 15.58 8.25 6.12
N ASN A 7 15.33 8.29 7.43
CA ASN A 7 14.80 7.17 8.21
C ASN A 7 13.30 7.32 8.56
N ALA A 8 12.63 8.40 8.14
CA ALA A 8 11.25 8.67 8.53
C ALA A 8 10.31 7.52 8.14
N GLY A 9 10.44 7.00 6.92
CA GLY A 9 9.63 5.86 6.45
C GLY A 9 9.88 4.57 7.24
N ALA A 10 11.13 4.28 7.61
CA ALA A 10 11.46 3.09 8.40
C ALA A 10 10.91 3.19 9.84
N THR A 11 10.98 4.37 10.45
CA THR A 11 10.38 4.62 11.77
C THR A 11 8.86 4.50 11.72
N TYR A 12 8.22 5.06 10.70
CA TYR A 12 6.78 4.97 10.52
C TYR A 12 6.32 3.53 10.28
N GLN A 13 7.03 2.78 9.44
CA GLN A 13 6.78 1.35 9.24
C GLN A 13 6.88 0.57 10.55
N ARG A 14 7.91 0.82 11.38
CA ARG A 14 8.04 0.16 12.69
C ARG A 14 6.87 0.46 13.63
N LEU A 15 6.41 1.71 13.65
CA LEU A 15 5.24 2.12 14.42
C LEU A 15 3.98 1.38 13.93
N MET A 16 3.76 1.36 12.62
CA MET A 16 2.64 0.66 12.00
C MET A 16 2.65 -0.84 12.28
N THR A 17 3.80 -1.49 12.12
CA THR A 17 3.97 -2.91 12.46
C THR A 17 3.69 -3.19 13.94
N LYS A 18 4.02 -2.26 14.84
CA LYS A 18 3.75 -2.42 16.27
C LYS A 18 2.26 -2.26 16.61
N ILE A 19 1.58 -1.28 16.01
CA ILE A 19 0.15 -1.00 16.26
C ILE A 19 -0.73 -2.11 15.70
N PHE A 20 -0.46 -2.54 14.46
CA PHE A 20 -1.27 -3.52 13.74
C PHE A 20 -0.75 -4.94 13.86
N LYS A 21 0.25 -5.20 14.72
CA LYS A 21 0.84 -6.54 14.93
C LYS A 21 -0.19 -7.68 15.01
N PRO A 22 -1.30 -7.57 15.77
CA PRO A 22 -2.28 -8.66 15.84
C PRO A 22 -3.09 -8.88 14.55
N LEU A 23 -3.14 -7.89 13.65
CA LEU A 23 -3.97 -7.90 12.44
C LEU A 23 -3.17 -8.13 11.15
N ILE A 24 -1.86 -7.90 11.19
CA ILE A 24 -0.97 -8.03 10.03
C ILE A 24 -0.95 -9.47 9.53
N GLY A 25 -1.12 -9.63 8.21
CA GLY A 25 -1.08 -10.93 7.53
C GLY A 25 -2.42 -11.66 7.51
N HIS A 26 -3.32 -11.36 8.44
CA HIS A 26 -4.67 -11.93 8.49
C HIS A 26 -5.67 -11.02 7.80
N THR A 27 -5.91 -9.84 8.38
CA THR A 27 -6.99 -8.93 7.98
C THR A 27 -6.47 -7.58 7.53
N VAL A 28 -5.22 -7.24 7.86
CA VAL A 28 -4.59 -5.96 7.52
C VAL A 28 -3.25 -6.19 6.83
N GLU A 29 -2.98 -5.39 5.81
CA GLU A 29 -1.66 -5.20 5.22
C GLU A 29 -1.28 -3.73 5.33
N VAL A 30 -0.08 -3.45 5.83
CA VAL A 30 0.38 -2.06 6.04
C VAL A 30 1.69 -1.81 5.30
N TYR A 31 1.70 -0.76 4.50
CA TYR A 31 2.89 -0.27 3.83
C TYR A 31 3.06 1.24 4.05
N ILE A 32 4.04 1.60 4.88
CA ILE A 32 4.34 2.97 5.29
C ILE A 32 3.04 3.73 5.61
N ASP A 33 2.56 4.58 4.71
CA ASP A 33 1.41 5.46 4.89
C ASP A 33 0.06 4.83 4.48
N ASP A 34 0.07 3.69 3.79
CA ASP A 34 -1.12 3.04 3.26
C ASP A 34 -1.48 1.77 4.07
N ILE A 35 -2.78 1.65 4.41
CA ILE A 35 -3.34 0.52 5.14
C ILE A 35 -4.42 -0.14 4.27
N VAL A 36 -4.30 -1.43 4.02
CA VAL A 36 -5.31 -2.25 3.35
C VAL A 36 -5.98 -3.15 4.36
N VAL A 37 -7.30 -3.16 4.36
CA VAL A 37 -8.10 -4.10 5.16
C VAL A 37 -8.76 -5.08 4.21
N LYS A 38 -8.50 -6.38 4.41
CA LYS A 38 -9.03 -7.48 3.59
C LYS A 38 -9.91 -8.40 4.42
N SER A 39 -10.98 -8.93 3.82
CA SER A 39 -11.98 -9.75 4.51
C SER A 39 -12.68 -10.67 3.52
N LYS A 40 -13.18 -11.82 3.98
CA LYS A 40 -13.87 -12.79 3.11
C LYS A 40 -15.31 -12.38 2.83
N THR A 41 -16.01 -11.82 3.82
CA THR A 41 -17.40 -11.35 3.68
C THR A 41 -17.54 -9.88 4.08
N ARG A 42 -18.65 -9.26 3.68
CA ARG A 42 -18.94 -7.85 3.98
C ARG A 42 -19.16 -7.63 5.48
N GLU A 43 -19.82 -8.57 6.15
CA GLU A 43 -20.11 -8.52 7.58
C GLU A 43 -18.80 -8.56 8.39
N GLN A 44 -17.89 -9.48 8.02
CA GLN A 44 -16.55 -9.54 8.60
C GLN A 44 -15.76 -8.27 8.30
N HIS A 45 -15.91 -7.69 7.11
CA HIS A 45 -15.22 -6.46 6.74
C HIS A 45 -15.59 -5.28 7.64
N VAL A 46 -16.86 -5.15 8.01
CA VAL A 46 -17.31 -4.11 8.95
C VAL A 46 -16.63 -4.31 10.31
N LEU A 47 -16.54 -5.54 10.81
CA LEU A 47 -15.88 -5.84 12.08
C LEU A 47 -14.37 -5.52 12.04
N HIS A 48 -13.68 -5.91 10.98
CA HIS A 48 -12.25 -5.60 10.82
C HIS A 48 -12.00 -4.09 10.71
N LEU A 49 -12.86 -3.35 9.99
CA LEU A 49 -12.77 -1.89 9.92
C LEU A 49 -12.97 -1.24 11.30
N GLN A 50 -13.91 -1.75 12.11
CA GLN A 50 -14.12 -1.27 13.47
C GLN A 50 -12.86 -1.45 14.34
N GLU A 51 -12.20 -2.60 14.24
CA GLU A 51 -10.97 -2.89 14.99
C GLU A 51 -9.81 -1.99 14.55
N VAL A 52 -9.64 -1.82 13.23
CA VAL A 52 -8.64 -0.92 12.65
C VAL A 52 -8.88 0.52 13.10
N PHE A 53 -10.10 1.02 13.02
CA PHE A 53 -10.42 2.37 13.48
C PHE A 53 -10.27 2.53 14.99
N HIS A 54 -10.54 1.48 15.78
CA HIS A 54 -10.28 1.49 17.21
C HIS A 54 -8.79 1.68 17.50
N LEU A 55 -7.92 0.90 16.83
CA LEU A 55 -6.47 1.04 16.97
C LEU A 55 -5.97 2.42 16.53
N LEU A 56 -6.45 2.93 15.38
CA LEU A 56 -6.07 4.26 14.90
C LEU A 56 -6.43 5.35 15.94
N ARG A 57 -7.64 5.32 16.49
CA ARG A 57 -8.06 6.26 17.55
C ARG A 57 -7.22 6.10 18.82
N LYS A 58 -6.97 4.87 19.26
CA LYS A 58 -6.18 4.56 20.47
C LYS A 58 -4.76 5.14 20.40
N TYR A 59 -4.15 5.13 19.22
CA TYR A 59 -2.79 5.65 19.00
C TYR A 59 -2.77 7.08 18.40
N GLY A 60 -3.91 7.77 18.35
CA GLY A 60 -4.00 9.16 17.88
C GLY A 60 -3.69 9.35 16.39
N MET A 61 -3.80 8.30 15.58
CA MET A 61 -3.59 8.35 14.13
C MET A 61 -4.84 8.86 13.42
N LYS A 62 -4.65 9.71 12.42
CA LYS A 62 -5.72 10.28 11.60
C LYS A 62 -5.59 9.79 10.17
N LEU A 63 -6.72 9.37 9.61
CA LEU A 63 -6.85 9.09 8.19
C LEU A 63 -7.18 10.38 7.45
N ASN A 64 -6.78 10.46 6.18
CA ASN A 64 -7.27 11.49 5.27
C ASN A 64 -8.48 10.93 4.50
N PRO A 65 -9.71 11.39 4.79
CA PRO A 65 -10.91 10.85 4.16
C PRO A 65 -10.90 10.95 2.63
N SER A 66 -10.29 11.99 2.06
CA SER A 66 -10.21 12.17 0.61
C SER A 66 -9.31 11.16 -0.10
N LYS A 67 -8.47 10.44 0.67
CA LYS A 67 -7.57 9.41 0.18
C LYS A 67 -8.03 8.00 0.57
N CYS A 68 -9.09 7.88 1.37
CA CYS A 68 -9.62 6.59 1.80
C CYS A 68 -10.70 6.10 0.84
N ALA A 69 -10.60 4.84 0.44
CA ALA A 69 -11.66 4.12 -0.26
C ALA A 69 -12.14 2.96 0.62
N PHE A 70 -13.45 2.80 0.76
CA PHE A 70 -14.07 1.78 1.59
C PHE A 70 -15.08 0.95 0.80
N GLY A 71 -15.19 -0.34 1.13
CA GLY A 71 -16.20 -1.23 0.53
C GLY A 71 -16.02 -1.49 -0.97
N VAL A 72 -14.83 -1.26 -1.51
CA VAL A 72 -14.51 -1.53 -2.90
C VAL A 72 -14.09 -2.99 -3.08
N SER A 73 -14.57 -3.65 -4.15
CA SER A 73 -14.16 -5.00 -4.52
C SER A 73 -12.76 -5.03 -5.17
N ALA A 74 -12.34 -3.89 -5.71
CA ALA A 74 -10.99 -3.64 -6.21
C ALA A 74 -10.61 -2.17 -5.94
N GLY A 75 -9.35 -1.91 -5.61
CA GLY A 75 -8.87 -0.57 -5.28
C GLY A 75 -7.42 -0.33 -5.67
N LYS A 76 -7.04 0.94 -5.87
CA LYS A 76 -5.65 1.31 -6.17
C LYS A 76 -4.83 1.35 -4.87
N PHE A 77 -3.73 0.60 -4.83
CA PHE A 77 -2.79 0.54 -3.70
C PHE A 77 -1.35 0.57 -4.23
N LEU A 78 -0.54 1.52 -3.77
CA LEU A 78 0.85 1.74 -4.23
C LEU A 78 1.00 1.84 -5.77
N GLY A 79 -0.04 2.32 -6.46
CA GLY A 79 -0.07 2.42 -7.92
C GLY A 79 -0.48 1.14 -8.65
N PHE A 80 -0.77 0.05 -7.94
CA PHE A 80 -1.34 -1.17 -8.50
C PHE A 80 -2.83 -1.26 -8.22
N MET A 81 -3.57 -2.02 -9.02
CA MET A 81 -4.96 -2.32 -8.79
C MET A 81 -5.05 -3.66 -8.06
N VAL A 82 -5.54 -3.64 -6.82
CA VAL A 82 -5.68 -4.84 -5.99
C VAL A 82 -7.14 -5.27 -6.05
N SER A 83 -7.40 -6.50 -6.50
CA SER A 83 -8.73 -7.09 -6.59
C SER A 83 -8.74 -8.50 -5.98
N GLN A 84 -9.93 -9.12 -5.92
CA GLN A 84 -10.05 -10.54 -5.55
C GLN A 84 -9.27 -11.49 -6.47
N ARG A 85 -8.98 -11.07 -7.71
CA ARG A 85 -8.24 -11.87 -8.70
C ARG A 85 -6.73 -11.74 -8.55
N GLY A 86 -6.26 -10.79 -7.73
CA GLY A 86 -4.84 -10.53 -7.48
C GLY A 86 -4.46 -9.08 -7.72
N ILE A 87 -3.17 -8.88 -8.02
CA ILE A 87 -2.57 -7.57 -8.27
C ILE A 87 -2.48 -7.35 -9.77
N GLU A 88 -3.13 -6.30 -10.26
CA GLU A 88 -3.10 -5.87 -11.66
C GLU A 88 -2.36 -4.54 -11.77
N VAL A 89 -1.73 -4.29 -12.92
CA VAL A 89 -1.06 -3.01 -13.19
C VAL A 89 -2.15 -1.95 -13.44
N SER A 90 -2.05 -0.78 -12.79
CA SER A 90 -3.04 0.26 -13.04
C SER A 90 -2.92 0.83 -14.45
N PRO A 91 -4.03 1.24 -15.10
CA PRO A 91 -4.02 1.85 -16.42
C PRO A 91 -3.07 3.06 -16.53
N ASP A 92 -2.95 3.84 -15.45
CA ASP A 92 -2.06 5.01 -15.39
C ASP A 92 -0.58 4.62 -15.52
N GLN A 93 -0.17 3.51 -14.90
CA GLN A 93 1.19 3.00 -15.02
C GLN A 93 1.46 2.46 -16.42
N VAL A 94 0.48 1.78 -17.03
CA VAL A 94 0.58 1.32 -18.42
C VAL A 94 0.73 2.52 -19.36
N LYS A 95 -0.10 3.54 -19.19
CA LYS A 95 -0.05 4.77 -19.98
C LYS A 95 1.29 5.49 -19.83
N ALA A 96 1.79 5.64 -18.61
CA ALA A 96 3.08 6.26 -18.35
C ALA A 96 4.23 5.54 -19.08
N VAL A 97 4.23 4.20 -19.09
CA VAL A 97 5.24 3.41 -19.83
C VAL A 97 5.08 3.56 -21.34
N MET A 98 3.86 3.50 -21.86
CA MET A 98 3.58 3.62 -23.30
C MET A 98 3.92 5.00 -23.85
N GLU A 99 3.75 6.05 -23.05
CA GLU A 99 4.05 7.43 -23.42
C GLU A 99 5.50 7.85 -23.11
N THR A 100 6.32 6.96 -22.53
CA THR A 100 7.73 7.25 -22.27
C THR A 100 8.51 7.27 -23.60
N PRO A 101 9.16 8.38 -23.98
CA PRO A 101 9.98 8.43 -25.18
C PRO A 101 11.12 7.41 -25.12
N LEU A 102 11.37 6.73 -26.24
CA LEU A 102 12.51 5.82 -26.36
C LEU A 102 13.82 6.58 -26.03
N PRO A 103 14.66 6.06 -25.11
CA PRO A 103 15.89 6.74 -24.76
C PRO A 103 16.84 6.72 -25.96
N GLY A 104 16.93 7.86 -26.65
CA GLY A 104 17.91 8.12 -27.70
C GLY A 104 19.33 8.00 -27.16
N THR A 105 20.18 7.37 -27.96
CA THR A 105 21.53 6.88 -27.64
C THR A 105 22.46 7.91 -26.99
N ARG A 106 23.11 7.50 -25.87
CA ARG A 106 24.35 8.01 -25.24
C ARG A 106 24.36 9.47 -24.72
N ARG A 107 24.07 9.66 -23.42
CA ARG A 107 25.05 9.82 -22.31
C ARG A 107 24.37 10.27 -21.00
N SER A 108 24.91 9.75 -19.89
CA SER A 108 24.59 10.01 -18.47
C SER A 108 23.14 9.89 -18.02
N THR A 109 22.61 8.66 -17.99
CA THR A 109 21.68 8.32 -16.91
C THR A 109 22.49 8.30 -15.61
N THR A 110 22.47 9.38 -14.83
CA THR A 110 22.62 9.22 -13.37
C THR A 110 21.65 8.12 -12.97
N PRO A 111 22.09 7.05 -12.28
CA PRO A 111 21.19 6.00 -11.88
C PRO A 111 20.26 6.64 -10.85
N HIS A 112 19.08 7.08 -11.30
CA HIS A 112 17.95 7.25 -10.43
C HIS A 112 17.74 5.85 -9.88
N ARG A 113 18.30 5.62 -8.69
CA ARG A 113 18.26 4.36 -7.98
C ARG A 113 16.83 4.20 -7.47
N GLN A 114 15.88 4.06 -8.40
CA GLN A 114 14.63 3.41 -8.16
C GLN A 114 15.03 1.96 -7.93
N ALA A 115 15.32 1.68 -6.66
CA ALA A 115 15.41 0.33 -6.18
C ALA A 115 14.06 -0.32 -6.48
N ARG A 116 13.95 -0.94 -7.66
CA ARG A 116 12.95 -1.95 -7.95
C ARG A 116 13.23 -3.09 -6.98
N ARG A 117 12.75 -2.96 -5.74
CA ARG A 117 12.46 -4.11 -4.88
C ARG A 117 11.15 -4.70 -5.38
N THR A 118 11.21 -5.32 -6.56
CA THR A 118 10.25 -6.37 -6.90
C THR A 118 10.75 -7.67 -6.30
N ARG A 119 9.81 -8.41 -5.70
CA ARG A 119 9.86 -9.72 -5.03
C ARG A 119 9.86 -9.60 -3.50
N ALA A 120 8.88 -10.14 -2.77
CA ALA A 120 7.92 -11.19 -3.10
C ALA A 120 6.64 -11.08 -2.26
N PHE A 121 5.51 -11.47 -2.84
CA PHE A 121 4.49 -12.22 -2.12
C PHE A 121 4.05 -13.39 -3.01
N TYR A 122 4.54 -14.59 -2.67
CA TYR A 122 3.86 -15.83 -2.97
C TYR A 122 3.15 -16.23 -1.67
N SER A 123 1.83 -16.38 -1.71
CA SER A 123 1.25 -17.71 -1.85
C SER A 123 -0.22 -17.62 -2.28
N PRO A 124 -0.68 -18.54 -3.14
CA PRO A 124 -2.08 -18.73 -3.43
C PRO A 124 -2.80 -19.30 -2.19
N LEU A 125 -4.06 -18.89 -2.06
CA LEU A 125 -5.04 -19.37 -1.08
C LEU A 125 -5.12 -20.91 -1.04
N HIS A 126 -5.29 -21.44 0.17
CA HIS A 126 -6.43 -22.31 0.51
C HIS A 126 -6.95 -21.90 1.90
#